data_AF-A0A2A4FYF3-F1
#
_entry.id   AF-A0A2A4FYF3-F1
#
_cell.length_a   1.000
_cell.length_b   1.000
_cell.length_c   1.000
_cell.angle_alpha   90.00
_cell.angle_beta   90.00
_cell.angle_gamma   90.00
#
_symmetry.space_group_name_H-M   'P 1'
#
loop_
_entity.id
_entity.type
_entity.pdbx_description
1 polymer ?
#
loop_
_entity_poly.entity_id
_entity_poly.type
_entity_poly.pdbx_seq_one_letter_code
_entity_poly.pdbx_strand_id
1 'polypeptide(L)'
;MRGPKRRCRGTPVVVTADGENRLERITLGGVHSEAWLQKLMHDHPSALPIHMIEPAFGDPIAIACEMPCAAGFIDNLFLTPTGEIILVEAKLWRNAELRRKVVAQALDYVAALTRLDYPAFEAMILHGCKLKAPSLHALVADHPDAYDEPEFIDAIARNLKQGRMLVMAVAEGIREETESLVGLLQSHAGAHFTFALVELGCWRDERTGDIVVVPDTLAQTVLIERGIVVIEGGVPKILPSAPGKAATKPHSLSAEMFYEELAKRDPALPNAIQAFIKKVEPLGVYPDQRATLGIKANHPDGHKPISLGFIDKTGKLWTDAVATTVPANIARRYTRRLADLIGGQLSGSDGLAVTTNGSSAPLVSQLLPEHAEAWADAMQSLLAEVSKQSEHAA
;
A
#
# COMPACT_ATOMS: atom_id res chain seq x y z
N MET A 1 -14.54 -27.85 7.04
CA MET A 1 -14.58 -27.02 5.82
C MET A 1 -15.68 -25.98 6.00
N ARG A 2 -15.34 -24.72 6.31
CA ARG A 2 -16.31 -23.63 6.23
C ARG A 2 -16.37 -23.22 4.76
N GLY A 3 -17.53 -23.34 4.13
CA GLY A 3 -17.73 -22.86 2.76
C GLY A 3 -17.43 -21.36 2.65
N PRO A 4 -17.20 -20.84 1.43
CA PRO A 4 -16.94 -19.42 1.23
C PRO A 4 -18.08 -18.59 1.82
N LYS A 5 -17.73 -17.59 2.63
CA LYS A 5 -18.70 -16.64 3.21
C LYS A 5 -19.42 -15.96 2.05
N ARG A 6 -20.71 -16.29 1.82
CA ARG A 6 -21.59 -15.51 0.93
C ARG A 6 -21.54 -14.05 1.37
N ARG A 7 -21.03 -13.17 0.49
CA ARG A 7 -21.09 -11.71 0.71
C ARG A 7 -22.55 -11.26 0.62
N CYS A 8 -23.05 -10.62 1.67
CA CYS A 8 -24.27 -9.82 1.56
C CYS A 8 -23.86 -8.45 1.00
N ARG A 9 -24.02 -8.23 -0.30
CA ARG A 9 -23.98 -6.88 -0.87
C ARG A 9 -25.32 -6.22 -0.60
N GLY A 10 -25.35 -5.29 0.36
CA GLY A 10 -26.50 -4.41 0.53
C GLY A 10 -26.63 -3.47 -0.66
N THR A 11 -27.86 -3.07 -0.99
CA THR A 11 -28.13 -2.01 -1.97
C THR A 11 -27.80 -0.66 -1.33
N PRO A 12 -26.87 0.14 -1.88
CA PRO A 12 -26.63 1.51 -1.44
C PRO A 12 -27.93 2.32 -1.48
N VAL A 13 -28.11 3.14 -0.44
CA VAL A 13 -29.24 4.03 -0.29
C VAL A 13 -28.69 5.44 -0.13
N VAL A 14 -29.22 6.38 -0.90
CA VAL A 14 -28.98 7.81 -0.73
C VAL A 14 -30.03 8.33 0.24
N VAL A 15 -29.59 8.96 1.32
CA VAL A 15 -30.46 9.60 2.32
C VAL A 15 -30.27 11.10 2.21
N THR A 16 -31.33 11.83 1.88
CA THR A 16 -31.35 13.30 1.81
C THR A 16 -32.39 13.86 2.78
N ALA A 17 -32.41 15.20 2.94
CA ALA A 17 -33.44 15.86 3.74
C ALA A 17 -34.87 15.60 3.21
N ASP A 18 -35.00 15.30 1.91
CA ASP A 18 -36.27 15.09 1.22
C ASP A 18 -36.67 13.60 1.14
N GLY A 19 -35.89 12.71 1.76
CA GLY A 19 -36.20 11.28 1.88
C GLY A 19 -35.06 10.35 1.46
N GLU A 20 -35.40 9.08 1.27
CA GLU A 20 -34.45 8.02 0.95
C GLU A 20 -34.67 7.52 -0.49
N ASN A 21 -33.59 7.23 -1.20
CA ASN A 21 -33.62 6.65 -2.54
C ASN A 21 -32.67 5.46 -2.63
N ARG A 22 -33.18 4.33 -3.14
CA ARG A 22 -32.34 3.15 -3.40
C ARG A 22 -31.70 3.30 -4.76
N LEU A 23 -30.41 2.99 -4.85
CA LEU A 23 -29.72 3.01 -6.13
C LEU A 23 -29.88 1.67 -6.85
N GLU A 24 -30.02 1.71 -8.17
CA GLU A 24 -30.06 0.51 -9.01
C GLU A 24 -28.67 0.15 -9.49
N ARG A 25 -28.26 -1.11 -9.34
CA ARG A 25 -26.97 -1.57 -9.88
C ARG A 25 -27.05 -1.60 -11.41
N ILE A 26 -26.17 -0.86 -12.08
CA ILE A 26 -26.09 -0.86 -13.54
C ILE A 26 -24.96 -1.78 -14.01
N THR A 27 -25.18 -2.44 -15.15
CA THR A 27 -24.12 -3.13 -15.88
C THR A 27 -23.62 -2.19 -16.96
N LEU A 28 -22.32 -1.86 -16.96
CA LEU A 28 -21.75 -0.91 -17.92
C LEU A 28 -21.75 -1.47 -19.34
N GLY A 29 -21.68 -2.81 -19.48
CA GLY A 29 -21.78 -3.52 -20.75
C GLY A 29 -23.10 -3.28 -21.47
N GLY A 30 -23.17 -2.19 -22.25
CA GLY A 30 -24.35 -1.75 -23.00
C GLY A 30 -24.62 -0.24 -22.91
N VAL A 31 -24.11 0.44 -21.86
CA VAL A 31 -24.32 1.88 -21.62
C VAL A 31 -23.02 2.68 -21.64
N HIS A 32 -21.90 2.08 -21.22
CA HIS A 32 -20.58 2.74 -21.15
C HIS A 32 -19.48 1.82 -21.70
N SER A 33 -18.42 2.40 -22.25
CA SER A 33 -17.28 1.69 -22.87
C SER A 33 -16.12 1.50 -21.88
N GLU A 34 -15.13 0.67 -22.25
CA GLU A 34 -13.86 0.59 -21.51
C GLU A 34 -13.19 1.97 -21.41
N ALA A 35 -13.23 2.76 -22.49
CA ALA A 35 -12.74 4.14 -22.49
C ALA A 35 -13.44 5.06 -21.48
N TRP A 36 -14.72 4.82 -21.17
CA TRP A 36 -15.41 5.55 -20.10
C TRP A 36 -14.83 5.21 -18.72
N LEU A 37 -14.54 3.93 -18.47
CA LEU A 37 -13.92 3.47 -17.23
C LEU A 37 -12.49 4.02 -17.08
N GLN A 38 -11.71 3.98 -18.16
CA GLN A 38 -10.38 4.59 -18.23
C GLN A 38 -10.42 6.07 -17.87
N LYS A 39 -11.34 6.83 -18.48
CA LYS A 39 -11.50 8.25 -18.21
C LYS A 39 -11.91 8.51 -16.76
N LEU A 40 -12.86 7.73 -16.23
CA LEU A 40 -13.30 7.84 -14.84
C LEU A 40 -12.13 7.70 -13.86
N MET A 41 -11.29 6.67 -14.06
CA MET A 41 -10.14 6.43 -13.17
C MET A 41 -9.04 7.48 -13.34
N HIS A 42 -8.87 8.01 -14.55
CA HIS A 42 -7.92 9.08 -14.81
C HIS A 42 -8.35 10.40 -14.16
N ASP A 43 -9.63 10.75 -14.26
CA ASP A 43 -10.18 11.98 -13.67
C ASP A 43 -10.33 11.88 -12.15
N HIS A 44 -10.55 10.67 -11.63
CA HIS A 44 -10.75 10.40 -10.20
C HIS A 44 -9.87 9.24 -9.70
N PRO A 45 -8.54 9.44 -9.62
CA PRO A 45 -7.62 8.38 -9.20
C PRO A 45 -7.89 7.84 -7.78
N SER A 46 -8.46 8.67 -6.90
CA SER A 46 -8.87 8.31 -5.54
C SER A 46 -10.00 7.28 -5.48
N ALA A 47 -10.70 7.02 -6.59
CA ALA A 47 -11.65 5.92 -6.69
C ALA A 47 -10.96 4.55 -6.68
N LEU A 48 -9.65 4.49 -6.93
CA LEU A 48 -8.88 3.25 -6.89
C LEU A 48 -8.47 2.91 -5.45
N PRO A 49 -8.67 1.66 -5.00
CA PRO A 49 -8.39 1.25 -3.62
C PRO A 49 -6.90 0.94 -3.39
N ILE A 50 -6.01 1.84 -3.81
CA ILE A 50 -4.54 1.61 -3.80
C ILE A 50 -4.03 1.34 -2.40
N HIS A 51 -4.38 2.19 -1.43
CA HIS A 51 -3.98 2.04 -0.02
C HIS A 51 -4.45 0.73 0.64
N MET A 52 -5.48 0.09 0.07
CA MET A 52 -5.95 -1.22 0.54
C MET A 52 -5.12 -2.38 -0.03
N ILE A 53 -4.46 -2.16 -1.18
CA ILE A 53 -3.66 -3.16 -1.89
C ILE A 53 -2.18 -3.01 -1.52
N GLU A 54 -1.65 -1.79 -1.60
CA GLU A 54 -0.29 -1.41 -1.27
C GLU A 54 -0.30 -0.22 -0.30
N PRO A 55 -0.37 -0.47 1.02
CA PRO A 55 -0.67 0.60 1.96
C PRO A 55 0.44 1.65 2.15
N ALA A 56 1.66 1.43 1.63
CA ALA A 56 2.71 2.45 1.62
C ALA A 56 2.82 3.26 0.33
N PHE A 57 2.07 2.91 -0.72
CA PHE A 57 2.05 3.74 -1.91
C PHE A 57 1.39 5.07 -1.54
N GLY A 58 1.94 6.17 -2.05
CA GLY A 58 1.34 7.49 -1.91
C GLY A 58 0.05 7.63 -2.72
N ASP A 59 -0.55 8.82 -2.66
CA ASP A 59 -1.74 9.12 -3.47
C ASP A 59 -1.39 9.06 -4.97
N PRO A 60 -2.22 8.40 -5.79
CA PRO A 60 -1.97 8.28 -7.22
C PRO A 60 -2.22 9.60 -7.95
N ILE A 61 -1.25 10.01 -8.77
CA ILE A 61 -1.36 11.12 -9.71
C ILE A 61 -1.53 10.54 -11.11
N ALA A 62 -2.60 10.94 -11.80
CA ALA A 62 -2.88 10.52 -13.16
C ALA A 62 -1.87 11.11 -14.14
N ILE A 63 -1.18 10.26 -14.89
CA ILE A 63 -0.12 10.69 -15.82
C ILE A 63 -0.58 10.55 -17.27
N ALA A 64 -1.07 9.37 -17.65
CA ALA A 64 -1.45 9.11 -19.03
C ALA A 64 -2.60 8.09 -19.14
N CYS A 65 -3.33 8.19 -20.23
CA CYS A 65 -4.18 7.13 -20.76
C CYS A 65 -3.58 6.61 -22.07
N GLU A 66 -3.86 5.35 -22.41
CA GLU A 66 -3.38 4.71 -23.65
C GLU A 66 -1.88 4.90 -23.86
N MET A 67 -1.07 4.69 -22.82
CA MET A 67 0.38 4.86 -22.91
C MET A 67 0.97 3.77 -23.81
N PRO A 68 1.66 4.11 -24.91
CA PRO A 68 2.27 3.11 -25.78
C PRO A 68 3.46 2.43 -25.08
N CYS A 69 3.58 1.12 -25.25
CA CYS A 69 4.75 0.34 -24.86
C CYS A 69 4.97 -0.82 -25.85
N ALA A 70 6.04 -1.60 -25.66
CA ALA A 70 6.35 -2.74 -26.53
C ALA A 70 5.27 -3.85 -26.52
N ALA A 71 4.44 -3.88 -25.48
CA ALA A 71 3.38 -4.88 -25.27
C ALA A 71 1.97 -4.36 -25.66
N GLY A 72 1.86 -3.18 -26.27
CA GLY A 72 0.59 -2.55 -26.63
C GLY A 72 0.38 -1.23 -25.90
N PHE A 73 -0.86 -0.91 -25.58
CA PHE A 73 -1.23 0.34 -24.91
C PHE A 73 -1.71 0.06 -23.51
N ILE A 74 -1.08 0.70 -22.52
CA ILE A 74 -1.49 0.63 -21.13
C ILE A 74 -2.65 1.61 -20.94
N ASP A 75 -3.79 1.11 -20.51
CA ASP A 75 -5.04 1.86 -20.40
C ASP A 75 -4.90 3.10 -19.51
N ASN A 76 -4.34 2.95 -18.30
CA ASN A 76 -3.97 4.09 -17.45
C ASN A 76 -2.62 3.88 -16.76
N LEU A 77 -1.82 4.94 -16.73
CA LEU A 77 -0.61 5.07 -15.93
C LEU A 77 -0.82 6.13 -14.85
N PHE A 78 -0.50 5.75 -13.61
CA PHE A 78 -0.37 6.67 -12.48
C PHE A 78 1.03 6.58 -11.89
N LEU A 79 1.48 7.69 -11.32
CA LEU A 79 2.69 7.76 -10.51
C LEU A 79 2.32 8.34 -9.14
N THR A 80 3.07 7.97 -8.11
CA THR A 80 3.00 8.64 -6.82
C THR A 80 4.03 9.77 -6.76
N PRO A 81 3.88 10.73 -5.85
CA PRO A 81 4.88 11.78 -5.59
C PRO A 81 6.28 11.24 -5.23
N THR A 82 6.34 9.99 -4.74
CA THR A 82 7.55 9.30 -4.30
C THR A 82 8.11 8.30 -5.32
N GLY A 83 7.55 8.28 -6.54
CA GLY A 83 8.09 7.54 -7.69
C GLY A 83 7.64 6.08 -7.81
N GLU A 84 6.59 5.67 -7.11
CA GLU A 84 5.96 4.36 -7.34
C GLU A 84 5.14 4.36 -8.64
N ILE A 85 5.13 3.22 -9.34
CA ILE A 85 4.50 3.06 -10.66
C ILE A 85 3.23 2.21 -10.51
N ILE A 86 2.11 2.75 -10.98
CA ILE A 86 0.80 2.08 -10.92
C ILE A 86 0.22 1.99 -12.33
N LEU A 87 -0.09 0.77 -12.77
CA LEU A 87 -0.68 0.46 -14.06
C LEU A 87 -2.11 -0.04 -13.86
N VAL A 88 -3.03 0.41 -14.69
CA VAL A 88 -4.40 -0.11 -14.71
C VAL A 88 -4.74 -0.60 -16.10
N GLU A 89 -5.36 -1.78 -16.17
CA GLU A 89 -6.04 -2.31 -17.35
C GLU A 89 -7.55 -2.31 -17.07
N ALA A 90 -8.30 -1.53 -17.85
CA ALA A 90 -9.74 -1.40 -17.75
C ALA A 90 -10.43 -2.46 -18.61
N LYS A 91 -11.38 -3.20 -18.04
CA LYS A 91 -12.13 -4.21 -18.79
C LYS A 91 -13.59 -4.30 -18.37
N LEU A 92 -14.46 -4.58 -19.33
CA LEU A 92 -15.85 -4.93 -19.04
C LEU A 92 -15.99 -6.46 -19.04
N TRP A 93 -15.93 -7.08 -17.85
CA TRP A 93 -15.85 -8.55 -17.75
C TRP A 93 -17.16 -9.23 -18.11
N ARG A 94 -17.09 -10.11 -19.11
CA ARG A 94 -18.21 -10.94 -19.57
C ARG A 94 -17.98 -12.44 -19.33
N ASN A 95 -16.72 -12.88 -19.21
CA ASN A 95 -16.35 -14.28 -18.98
C ASN A 95 -14.97 -14.43 -18.29
N ALA A 96 -14.60 -15.66 -17.95
CA ALA A 96 -13.33 -16.00 -17.29
C ALA A 96 -12.09 -15.91 -18.19
N GLU A 97 -12.24 -16.10 -19.50
CA GLU A 97 -11.11 -16.03 -20.45
C GLU A 97 -10.54 -14.61 -20.54
N LEU A 98 -11.41 -13.60 -20.52
CA LEU A 98 -10.99 -12.19 -20.51
C LEU A 98 -10.13 -11.86 -19.28
N ARG A 99 -10.40 -12.48 -18.13
CA ARG A 99 -9.57 -12.30 -16.92
C ARG A 99 -8.17 -12.86 -17.09
N ARG A 100 -8.03 -14.06 -17.68
CA ARG A 100 -6.70 -14.65 -17.94
C ARG A 100 -5.90 -13.82 -18.93
N LYS A 101 -6.57 -13.32 -19.98
CA LYS A 101 -5.94 -12.43 -20.96
C LYS A 101 -5.43 -11.14 -20.31
N VAL A 102 -6.19 -10.56 -19.40
CA VAL A 102 -5.80 -9.36 -18.63
C VAL A 102 -4.52 -9.59 -17.82
N VAL A 103 -4.37 -10.77 -17.22
CA VAL A 103 -3.16 -11.09 -16.44
C VAL A 103 -1.94 -11.21 -17.35
N ALA A 104 -2.09 -11.87 -18.51
CA ALA A 104 -1.01 -11.96 -19.48
C ALA A 104 -0.59 -10.55 -19.96
N GLN A 105 -1.56 -9.69 -20.28
CA GLN A 105 -1.28 -8.29 -20.65
C GLN A 105 -0.56 -7.54 -19.53
N ALA A 106 -1.01 -7.66 -18.28
CA ALA A 106 -0.36 -7.06 -17.12
C ALA A 106 1.11 -7.50 -16.99
N LEU A 107 1.39 -8.80 -17.18
CA LEU A 107 2.75 -9.34 -17.16
C LEU A 107 3.60 -8.81 -18.32
N ASP A 108 3.03 -8.73 -19.53
CA ASP A 108 3.70 -8.20 -20.70
C ASP A 108 4.05 -6.70 -20.53
N TYR A 109 3.17 -5.92 -19.89
CA TYR A 109 3.46 -4.53 -19.55
C TYR A 109 4.63 -4.40 -18.58
N VAL A 110 4.63 -5.16 -17.48
CA VAL A 110 5.75 -5.16 -16.52
C VAL A 110 7.04 -5.58 -17.21
N ALA A 111 7.02 -6.62 -18.05
CA ALA A 111 8.18 -7.09 -18.80
C ALA A 111 8.68 -6.07 -19.85
N ALA A 112 7.79 -5.26 -20.42
CA ALA A 112 8.16 -4.19 -21.33
C ALA A 112 8.81 -3.01 -20.59
N LEU A 113 8.20 -2.57 -19.48
CA LEU A 113 8.67 -1.42 -18.71
C LEU A 113 9.98 -1.69 -17.97
N THR A 114 10.21 -2.91 -17.48
CA THR A 114 11.48 -3.30 -16.82
C THR A 114 12.72 -3.22 -17.71
N ARG A 115 12.54 -3.10 -19.03
CA ARG A 115 13.64 -2.93 -20.01
C ARG A 115 14.03 -1.47 -20.22
N LEU A 116 13.25 -0.53 -19.69
CA LEU A 116 13.48 0.89 -19.85
C LEU A 116 14.35 1.42 -18.72
N ASP A 117 15.23 2.36 -19.06
CA ASP A 117 15.78 3.30 -18.08
C ASP A 117 14.85 4.51 -17.93
N TYR A 118 15.14 5.37 -16.95
CA TYR A 118 14.32 6.55 -16.69
C TYR A 118 14.16 7.45 -17.93
N PRO A 119 15.24 7.85 -18.66
CA PRO A 119 15.08 8.72 -19.83
C PRO A 119 14.20 8.11 -20.93
N ALA A 120 14.31 6.80 -21.20
CA ALA A 120 13.45 6.14 -22.17
C ALA A 120 12.00 6.10 -21.70
N PHE A 121 11.76 5.82 -20.41
CA PHE A 121 10.43 5.83 -19.82
C PHE A 121 9.76 7.20 -19.88
N GLU A 122 10.48 8.26 -19.49
CA GLU A 122 10.01 9.64 -19.55
C GLU A 122 9.70 10.06 -21.00
N ALA A 123 10.61 9.82 -21.94
CA ALA A 123 10.39 10.16 -23.34
C ALA A 123 9.19 9.41 -23.94
N MET A 124 9.02 8.13 -23.59
CA MET A 124 7.88 7.32 -24.04
C MET A 124 6.55 7.90 -23.54
N ILE A 125 6.50 8.40 -22.31
CA ILE A 125 5.29 9.01 -21.75
C ILE A 125 5.06 10.41 -22.34
N LEU A 126 6.03 11.31 -22.22
CA LEU A 126 5.87 12.71 -22.64
C LEU A 126 5.59 12.82 -24.14
N HIS A 127 6.34 12.10 -24.98
CA HIS A 127 6.15 12.16 -26.43
C HIS A 127 5.05 11.22 -26.91
N GLY A 128 5.01 9.98 -26.40
CA GLY A 128 4.03 8.98 -26.83
C GLY A 128 2.60 9.37 -26.47
N CYS A 129 2.41 10.01 -25.31
CA CYS A 129 1.11 10.49 -24.85
C CYS A 129 0.88 11.99 -25.14
N LYS A 130 1.85 12.66 -25.78
CA LYS A 130 1.80 14.08 -26.15
C LYS A 130 1.52 15.02 -24.96
N LEU A 131 2.11 14.72 -23.80
CA LEU A 131 1.96 15.55 -22.60
C LEU A 131 2.72 16.86 -22.74
N LYS A 132 2.10 17.96 -22.32
CA LYS A 132 2.72 19.30 -22.32
C LYS A 132 3.38 19.59 -20.97
N ALA A 133 4.35 18.77 -20.60
CA ALA A 133 5.14 18.94 -19.38
C ALA A 133 6.65 18.85 -19.71
N PRO A 134 7.50 19.61 -19.00
CA PRO A 134 8.94 19.60 -19.25
C PRO A 134 9.64 18.32 -18.77
N SER A 135 9.09 17.66 -17.73
CA SER A 135 9.56 16.39 -17.17
C SER A 135 8.38 15.66 -16.51
N LEU A 136 8.56 14.37 -16.18
CA LEU A 136 7.59 13.65 -15.34
C LEU A 136 7.54 14.21 -13.93
N HIS A 137 8.68 14.67 -13.39
CA HIS A 137 8.73 15.28 -12.06
C HIS A 137 7.83 16.52 -11.99
N ALA A 138 7.80 17.35 -13.04
CA ALA A 138 6.94 18.53 -13.09
C ALA A 138 5.43 18.21 -12.99
N LEU A 139 5.01 16.97 -13.29
CA LEU A 139 3.62 16.54 -13.13
C LEU A 139 3.26 16.22 -11.66
N VAL A 140 4.25 15.96 -10.82
CA VAL A 140 4.06 15.57 -9.41
C VAL A 140 4.61 16.57 -8.41
N ALA A 141 5.45 17.51 -8.84
CA ALA A 141 6.24 18.42 -8.01
C ALA A 141 5.42 19.29 -7.04
N ASP A 142 4.18 19.63 -7.40
CA ASP A 142 3.30 20.46 -6.56
C ASP A 142 2.68 19.67 -5.40
N HIS A 143 2.85 18.34 -5.36
CA HIS A 143 2.32 17.51 -4.28
C HIS A 143 3.17 17.68 -3.00
N PRO A 144 2.56 17.82 -1.80
CA PRO A 144 3.31 18.03 -0.55
C PRO A 144 4.37 16.95 -0.24
N ASP A 145 4.07 15.71 -0.61
CA ASP A 145 4.96 14.55 -0.40
C ASP A 145 5.90 14.27 -1.59
N ALA A 146 5.99 15.17 -2.57
CA ALA A 146 6.85 14.97 -3.73
C ALA A 146 8.32 14.95 -3.32
N TYR A 147 9.03 13.92 -3.80
CA TYR A 147 10.48 13.91 -3.76
C TYR A 147 11.06 15.04 -4.62
N ASP A 148 12.28 15.44 -4.30
CA ASP A 148 13.02 16.29 -5.23
C ASP A 148 13.28 15.54 -6.55
N GLU A 149 13.58 16.29 -7.61
CA GLU A 149 13.70 15.70 -8.95
C GLU A 149 14.75 14.57 -9.00
N PRO A 150 15.96 14.70 -8.43
CA PRO A 150 16.92 13.60 -8.33
C PRO A 150 16.37 12.36 -7.60
N GLU A 151 15.78 12.52 -6.42
CA GLU A 151 15.24 11.41 -5.63
C GLU A 151 14.08 10.70 -6.34
N PHE A 152 13.23 11.46 -7.04
CA PHE A 152 12.13 10.95 -7.85
C PHE A 152 12.64 10.13 -9.05
N ILE A 153 13.59 10.68 -9.81
CA ILE A 153 14.24 9.99 -10.94
C ILE A 153 14.84 8.66 -10.48
N ASP A 154 15.59 8.71 -9.38
CA ASP A 154 16.23 7.55 -8.79
C ASP A 154 15.21 6.51 -8.30
N ALA A 155 14.09 6.95 -7.73
CA ALA A 155 13.00 6.06 -7.32
C ALA A 155 12.37 5.33 -8.51
N ILE A 156 12.01 6.06 -9.57
CA ILE A 156 11.45 5.46 -10.79
C ILE A 156 12.46 4.50 -11.44
N ALA A 157 13.71 4.91 -11.59
CA ALA A 157 14.75 4.06 -12.18
C ALA A 157 14.93 2.74 -11.42
N ARG A 158 14.93 2.79 -10.08
CA ARG A 158 14.96 1.58 -9.24
C ARG A 158 13.70 0.73 -9.45
N ASN A 159 12.52 1.34 -9.46
CA ASN A 159 11.26 0.64 -9.60
C ASN A 159 11.12 -0.04 -10.97
N LEU A 160 11.52 0.61 -12.06
CA LEU A 160 11.63 0.01 -13.39
C LEU A 160 12.57 -1.19 -13.38
N LYS A 161 13.81 -1.00 -12.90
CA LYS A 161 14.84 -2.06 -12.90
C LYS A 161 14.45 -3.29 -12.09
N GLN A 162 13.71 -3.09 -10.99
CA GLN A 162 13.27 -4.17 -10.10
C GLN A 162 11.90 -4.75 -10.49
N GLY A 163 11.20 -4.14 -11.45
CA GLY A 163 9.82 -4.49 -11.79
C GLY A 163 8.83 -4.20 -10.67
N ARG A 164 9.12 -3.19 -9.84
CA ARG A 164 8.30 -2.77 -8.70
C ARG A 164 7.18 -1.87 -9.15
N MET A 165 6.01 -2.47 -9.33
CA MET A 165 4.84 -1.81 -9.88
C MET A 165 3.60 -2.38 -9.21
N LEU A 166 2.56 -1.56 -9.04
CA LEU A 166 1.21 -2.04 -8.76
C LEU A 166 0.46 -2.15 -10.08
N VAL A 167 -0.01 -3.34 -10.44
CA VAL A 167 -0.83 -3.56 -11.63
C VAL A 167 -2.22 -3.98 -11.22
N MET A 168 -3.23 -3.22 -11.64
CA MET A 168 -4.62 -3.49 -11.34
C MET A 168 -5.38 -3.81 -12.61
N ALA A 169 -6.15 -4.89 -12.59
CA ALA A 169 -7.22 -5.06 -13.57
C ALA A 169 -8.52 -4.59 -12.94
N VAL A 170 -9.08 -3.51 -13.49
CA VAL A 170 -10.27 -2.85 -12.96
C VAL A 170 -11.46 -3.13 -13.87
N ALA A 171 -12.57 -3.58 -13.30
CA ALA A 171 -13.74 -3.96 -14.07
C ALA A 171 -15.06 -3.73 -13.33
N GLU A 172 -16.16 -3.62 -14.08
CA GLU A 172 -17.51 -3.69 -13.53
C GLU A 172 -17.98 -5.15 -13.51
N GLY A 173 -18.10 -5.71 -12.30
CA GLY A 173 -18.57 -7.08 -12.05
C GLY A 173 -17.48 -8.15 -12.09
N ILE A 174 -17.02 -8.59 -10.91
CA ILE A 174 -16.10 -9.72 -10.77
C ILE A 174 -16.89 -10.92 -10.22
N ARG A 175 -17.17 -11.91 -11.07
CA ARG A 175 -17.79 -13.17 -10.63
C ARG A 175 -16.74 -14.14 -10.06
N GLU A 176 -17.15 -14.87 -9.04
CA GLU A 176 -16.41 -15.55 -7.97
C GLU A 176 -15.57 -16.79 -8.40
N GLU A 177 -14.61 -16.63 -9.30
CA GLU A 177 -13.71 -17.71 -9.74
C GLU A 177 -12.24 -17.27 -9.68
N THR A 178 -11.85 -16.67 -8.57
CA THR A 178 -10.54 -16.04 -8.35
C THR A 178 -9.41 -17.06 -8.11
N GLU A 179 -9.74 -18.29 -7.70
CA GLU A 179 -8.75 -19.32 -7.34
C GLU A 179 -7.87 -19.79 -8.51
N SER A 180 -8.33 -19.68 -9.76
CA SER A 180 -7.55 -20.13 -10.93
C SER A 180 -6.45 -19.15 -11.40
N LEU A 181 -6.46 -17.91 -10.93
CA LEU A 181 -5.54 -16.85 -11.37
C LEU A 181 -4.22 -16.86 -10.59
N VAL A 182 -4.27 -17.30 -9.32
CA VAL A 182 -3.08 -17.45 -8.46
C VAL A 182 -2.05 -18.39 -9.09
N GLY A 183 -2.50 -19.50 -9.68
CA GLY A 183 -1.61 -20.47 -10.33
C GLY A 183 -0.94 -19.93 -11.61
N LEU A 184 -1.60 -19.05 -12.36
CA LEU A 184 -1.03 -18.42 -13.55
C LEU A 184 0.07 -17.41 -13.15
N LEU A 185 -0.20 -16.61 -12.11
CA LEU A 185 0.73 -15.60 -11.60
C LEU A 185 1.99 -16.24 -11.00
N GLN A 186 1.86 -17.34 -10.26
CA GLN A 186 3.00 -18.07 -9.69
C GLN A 186 3.93 -18.68 -10.75
N SER A 187 3.43 -18.97 -11.96
CA SER A 187 4.23 -19.56 -13.04
C SER A 187 5.21 -18.57 -13.69
N HIS A 188 5.07 -17.27 -13.42
CA HIS A 188 5.89 -16.18 -13.95
C HIS A 188 6.80 -15.54 -12.88
N ALA A 189 7.38 -16.37 -12.01
CA ALA A 189 8.31 -15.96 -10.96
C ALA A 189 9.53 -15.19 -11.52
N GLY A 190 9.60 -13.89 -11.24
CA GLY A 190 10.74 -13.05 -11.69
C GLY A 190 10.60 -11.54 -11.47
N ALA A 191 9.38 -11.01 -11.34
CA ALA A 191 9.12 -9.57 -11.17
C ALA A 191 8.47 -9.25 -9.80
N HIS A 192 8.97 -8.23 -9.11
CA HIS A 192 8.47 -7.76 -7.81
C HIS A 192 7.26 -6.82 -7.98
N PHE A 193 6.22 -7.26 -8.69
CA PHE A 193 5.00 -6.45 -8.89
C PHE A 193 3.84 -7.01 -8.07
N THR A 194 2.95 -6.12 -7.67
CA THR A 194 1.71 -6.47 -7.01
C THR A 194 0.60 -6.49 -8.05
N PHE A 195 -0.13 -7.62 -8.16
CA PHE A 195 -1.31 -7.72 -9.00
C PHE A 195 -2.58 -7.70 -8.16
N ALA A 196 -3.55 -6.88 -8.56
CA ALA A 196 -4.86 -6.84 -7.93
C ALA A 196 -6.00 -6.82 -8.95
N LEU A 197 -7.10 -7.47 -8.57
CA LEU A 197 -8.38 -7.37 -9.26
C LEU A 197 -9.30 -6.43 -8.48
N VAL A 198 -9.83 -5.42 -9.15
CA VAL A 198 -10.67 -4.39 -8.52
C VAL A 198 -12.02 -4.34 -9.21
N GLU A 199 -13.09 -4.48 -8.42
CA GLU A 199 -14.44 -4.24 -8.93
C GLU A 199 -14.82 -2.77 -8.70
N LEU A 200 -15.32 -2.10 -9.74
CA LEU A 200 -16.04 -0.85 -9.58
C LEU A 200 -17.54 -1.15 -9.70
N GLY A 201 -18.24 -1.05 -8.56
CA GLY A 201 -19.69 -1.17 -8.53
C GLY A 201 -20.33 0.13 -8.96
N CYS A 202 -21.04 0.12 -10.09
CA CYS A 202 -21.77 1.28 -10.59
C CYS A 202 -23.25 1.19 -10.23
N TRP A 203 -23.78 2.28 -9.68
CA TRP A 203 -25.15 2.37 -9.20
C TRP A 203 -25.80 3.64 -9.73
N ARG A 204 -27.00 3.55 -10.28
CA ARG A 204 -27.75 4.69 -10.83
C ARG A 204 -28.81 5.16 -9.86
N ASP A 205 -28.90 6.45 -9.67
CA ASP A 205 -30.07 7.10 -9.08
C ASP A 205 -31.13 7.26 -10.18
N GLU A 206 -32.28 6.59 -10.06
CA GLU A 206 -33.35 6.71 -11.06
C GLU A 206 -34.03 8.09 -11.09
N ARG A 207 -33.95 8.85 -9.99
CA ARG A 207 -34.58 10.17 -9.86
C ARG A 207 -33.76 11.23 -10.58
N THR A 208 -32.44 11.20 -10.43
CA THR A 208 -31.54 12.22 -11.01
C THR A 208 -30.85 11.74 -12.28
N GLY A 209 -30.70 10.43 -12.46
CA GLY A 209 -29.89 9.83 -13.51
C GLY A 209 -28.40 9.73 -13.18
N ASP A 210 -27.97 10.23 -12.02
CA ASP A 210 -26.58 10.21 -11.58
C ASP A 210 -26.05 8.80 -11.38
N ILE A 211 -24.74 8.63 -11.57
CA ILE A 211 -24.05 7.36 -11.36
C ILE A 211 -23.10 7.49 -10.19
N VAL A 212 -23.33 6.69 -9.15
CA VAL A 212 -22.44 6.49 -8.03
C VAL A 212 -21.53 5.31 -8.34
N VAL A 213 -20.22 5.54 -8.30
CA VAL A 213 -19.22 4.50 -8.48
C VAL A 213 -18.57 4.23 -7.13
N VAL A 214 -18.63 2.98 -6.69
CA VAL A 214 -18.06 2.53 -5.42
C VAL A 214 -17.02 1.46 -5.71
N PRO A 215 -15.76 1.64 -5.29
CA PRO A 215 -14.80 0.55 -5.35
C PRO A 215 -15.20 -0.55 -4.37
N ASP A 216 -15.45 -1.75 -4.90
CA ASP A 216 -15.54 -2.97 -4.10
C ASP A 216 -14.29 -3.80 -4.35
N THR A 217 -13.43 -3.88 -3.33
CA THR A 217 -12.23 -4.69 -3.40
C THR A 217 -12.58 -6.18 -3.32
N LEU A 218 -12.45 -6.85 -4.46
CA LEU A 218 -12.03 -8.25 -4.53
C LEU A 218 -10.50 -8.31 -4.63
N ALA A 219 -9.82 -7.62 -3.70
CA ALA A 219 -8.37 -7.61 -3.63
C ALA A 219 -7.86 -9.00 -3.21
N GLN A 220 -7.71 -9.89 -4.18
CA GLN A 220 -6.73 -10.96 -4.07
C GLN A 220 -5.40 -10.39 -4.56
N THR A 221 -4.65 -9.85 -3.61
CA THR A 221 -3.24 -9.49 -3.82
C THR A 221 -2.47 -10.80 -3.94
N VAL A 222 -2.06 -11.17 -5.15
CA VAL A 222 -1.09 -12.25 -5.35
C VAL A 222 0.28 -11.59 -5.42
N LEU A 223 0.99 -11.59 -4.31
CA LEU A 223 2.42 -11.27 -4.31
C LEU A 223 3.15 -12.44 -4.97
N ILE A 224 3.86 -12.18 -6.08
CA ILE A 224 4.71 -13.17 -6.72
C ILE A 224 6.11 -13.06 -6.09
N GLU A 225 6.41 -13.91 -5.12
CA GLU A 225 7.75 -14.03 -4.56
C GLU A 225 8.71 -14.78 -5.51
N ARG A 226 10.00 -14.44 -5.47
CA ARG A 226 11.04 -15.09 -6.26
C ARG A 226 11.15 -16.60 -5.99
N GLY A 227 11.30 -17.38 -7.06
CA GLY A 227 12.11 -18.60 -7.05
C GLY A 227 13.60 -18.25 -7.07
N ILE A 228 14.43 -18.96 -6.30
CA ILE A 228 15.88 -18.74 -6.27
C ILE A 228 16.48 -19.15 -7.62
N VAL A 229 17.16 -18.23 -8.31
CA VAL A 229 17.97 -18.55 -9.49
C VAL A 229 19.34 -19.00 -9.00
N VAL A 230 19.66 -20.29 -9.16
CA VAL A 230 20.99 -20.83 -8.90
C VAL A 230 21.69 -20.98 -10.27
N ILE A 231 22.89 -20.41 -10.39
CA ILE A 231 23.73 -20.61 -11.57
C ILE A 231 24.65 -21.79 -11.28
N GLU A 232 24.34 -22.96 -11.86
CA GLU A 232 25.24 -24.11 -11.90
C GLU A 232 25.85 -24.20 -13.30
N GLY A 233 27.19 -24.15 -13.39
CA GLY A 233 27.90 -24.39 -14.65
C GLY A 233 27.65 -23.37 -15.76
N GLY A 234 27.29 -22.13 -15.42
CA GLY A 234 27.05 -21.07 -16.42
C GLY A 234 25.67 -21.10 -17.08
N VAL A 235 24.78 -22.00 -16.65
CA VAL A 235 23.38 -22.05 -17.08
C VAL A 235 22.49 -21.58 -15.93
N PRO A 236 21.67 -20.52 -16.10
CA PRO A 236 20.72 -20.11 -15.08
C PRO A 236 19.64 -21.18 -14.92
N LYS A 237 19.56 -21.76 -13.72
CA LYS A 237 18.54 -22.75 -13.35
C LYS A 237 17.59 -22.10 -12.36
N ILE A 238 16.32 -21.93 -12.76
CA ILE A 238 15.27 -21.46 -11.87
C ILE A 238 14.90 -22.66 -10.98
N LEU A 239 15.28 -22.61 -9.71
CA LEU A 239 14.75 -23.56 -8.75
C LEU A 239 13.37 -23.04 -8.32
N PRO A 240 12.28 -23.82 -8.51
CA PRO A 240 11.03 -23.49 -7.84
C PRO A 240 11.34 -23.44 -6.34
N SER A 241 10.99 -22.33 -5.68
CA SER A 241 10.92 -22.31 -4.23
C SER A 241 10.10 -23.52 -3.81
N ALA A 242 10.64 -24.33 -2.89
CA ALA A 242 10.02 -25.59 -2.49
C ALA A 242 8.51 -25.39 -2.26
N PRO A 243 7.64 -26.36 -2.62
CA PRO A 243 6.21 -26.27 -2.34
C PRO A 243 6.00 -26.36 -0.83
N GLY A 244 6.25 -25.25 -0.14
CA GLY A 244 6.48 -25.17 1.29
C GLY A 244 5.75 -23.97 1.82
N LYS A 245 4.48 -24.20 2.16
CA LYS A 245 3.54 -23.27 2.83
C LYS A 245 3.32 -21.97 2.06
N ALA A 246 2.16 -21.88 1.41
CA ALA A 246 1.53 -20.59 1.14
C ALA A 246 1.68 -19.71 2.39
N ALA A 247 2.41 -18.59 2.27
CA ALA A 247 2.57 -17.65 3.35
C ALA A 247 1.18 -17.23 3.82
N THR A 248 0.88 -17.49 5.09
CA THR A 248 -0.47 -17.33 5.67
C THR A 248 -0.90 -15.88 5.88
N LYS A 249 -0.15 -14.89 5.37
CA LYS A 249 -0.53 -13.48 5.29
C LYS A 249 0.03 -12.89 3.99
N PRO A 250 -0.75 -12.17 3.16
CA PRO A 250 -0.21 -11.43 2.03
C PRO A 250 0.76 -10.37 2.58
N HIS A 251 2.04 -10.48 2.22
CA HIS A 251 2.99 -9.40 2.43
C HIS A 251 2.83 -8.40 1.27
N SER A 252 2.84 -7.11 1.56
CA SER A 252 2.74 -6.05 0.54
C SER A 252 4.14 -5.66 0.06
N LEU A 253 4.29 -5.27 -1.20
CA LEU A 253 5.56 -4.80 -1.78
C LEU A 253 6.17 -3.66 -0.94
N SER A 254 5.28 -2.79 -0.47
CA SER A 254 5.56 -1.73 0.49
C SER A 254 6.30 -2.16 1.76
N ALA A 255 5.92 -3.30 2.34
CA ALA A 255 6.60 -3.82 3.54
C ALA A 255 8.02 -4.30 3.21
N GLU A 256 8.20 -4.99 2.08
CA GLU A 256 9.52 -5.44 1.63
C GLU A 256 10.46 -4.25 1.39
N MET A 257 10.00 -3.21 0.67
CA MET A 257 10.79 -2.01 0.41
C MET A 257 11.24 -1.32 1.70
N PHE A 258 10.34 -1.20 2.67
CA PHE A 258 10.66 -0.61 3.96
C PHE A 258 11.77 -1.39 4.67
N TYR A 259 11.67 -2.71 4.75
CA TYR A 259 12.69 -3.54 5.40
C TYR A 259 14.01 -3.60 4.63
N GLU A 260 13.98 -3.54 3.30
CA GLU A 260 15.20 -3.44 2.48
C GLU A 260 15.96 -2.14 2.71
N GLU A 261 15.27 -0.98 2.75
CA GLU A 261 15.94 0.30 3.05
C GLU A 261 16.55 0.30 4.45
N LEU A 262 15.85 -0.29 5.44
CA LEU A 262 16.42 -0.48 6.77
C LEU A 262 17.65 -1.42 6.76
N ALA A 263 17.59 -2.52 5.99
CA ALA A 263 18.68 -3.49 5.88
C ALA A 263 19.96 -2.91 5.28
N LYS A 264 19.85 -1.94 4.36
CA LYS A 264 21.02 -1.22 3.81
C LYS A 264 21.80 -0.47 4.89
N ARG A 265 21.11 -0.05 5.95
CA ARG A 265 21.71 0.68 7.08
C ARG A 265 22.23 -0.27 8.15
N ASP A 266 21.41 -1.23 8.55
CA ASP A 266 21.75 -2.27 9.50
C ASP A 266 21.05 -3.59 9.12
N PRO A 267 21.80 -4.61 8.64
CA PRO A 267 21.24 -5.89 8.23
C PRO A 267 20.49 -6.66 9.33
N ALA A 268 20.76 -6.39 10.61
CA ALA A 268 20.08 -7.06 11.72
C ALA A 268 18.73 -6.41 12.10
N LEU A 269 18.53 -5.16 11.70
CA LEU A 269 17.40 -4.33 12.14
C LEU A 269 16.03 -4.84 11.68
N PRO A 270 15.83 -5.30 10.42
CA PRO A 270 14.56 -5.87 10.00
C PRO A 270 14.10 -7.03 10.88
N ASN A 271 15.02 -7.96 11.19
CA ASN A 271 14.73 -9.12 12.04
C ASN A 271 14.41 -8.68 13.48
N ALA A 272 15.13 -7.68 14.00
CA ALA A 272 14.88 -7.14 15.34
C ALA A 272 13.48 -6.50 15.44
N ILE A 273 13.09 -5.71 14.44
CA ILE A 273 11.76 -5.08 14.37
C ILE A 273 10.66 -6.15 14.26
N GLN A 274 10.81 -7.13 13.36
CA GLN A 274 9.81 -8.20 13.20
C GLN A 274 9.66 -9.03 14.48
N ALA A 275 10.78 -9.37 15.14
CA ALA A 275 10.75 -10.07 16.41
C ALA A 275 10.05 -9.25 17.50
N PHE A 276 10.30 -7.94 17.55
CA PHE A 276 9.64 -7.04 18.48
C PHE A 276 8.13 -6.92 18.23
N ILE A 277 7.69 -6.74 16.98
CA ILE A 277 6.27 -6.69 16.62
C ILE A 277 5.55 -7.98 17.05
N LYS A 278 6.15 -9.16 16.78
CA LYS A 278 5.60 -10.45 17.22
C LYS A 278 5.51 -10.55 18.74
N LYS A 279 6.45 -9.95 19.47
CA LYS A 279 6.47 -9.94 20.94
C LYS A 279 5.32 -9.13 21.53
N VAL A 280 4.95 -8.01 20.89
CA VAL A 280 3.89 -7.11 21.37
C VAL A 280 2.50 -7.43 20.80
N GLU A 281 2.41 -8.31 19.79
CA GLU A 281 1.13 -8.79 19.22
C GLU A 281 0.12 -9.29 20.28
N PRO A 282 0.51 -10.05 21.33
CA PRO A 282 -0.41 -10.47 22.40
C PRO A 282 -1.00 -9.32 23.23
N LEU A 283 -0.40 -8.13 23.21
CA LEU A 283 -0.93 -6.92 23.85
C LEU A 283 -2.01 -6.22 22.99
N GLY A 284 -2.33 -6.78 21.82
CA GLY A 284 -3.20 -6.13 20.84
C GLY A 284 -2.50 -5.04 20.03
N VAL A 285 -1.16 -4.99 20.08
CA VAL A 285 -0.33 -4.09 19.28
C VAL A 285 -0.10 -4.71 17.90
N TYR A 286 -0.21 -3.93 16.84
CA TYR A 286 -0.06 -4.38 15.47
C TYR A 286 0.70 -3.35 14.63
N PRO A 287 1.41 -3.81 13.58
CA PRO A 287 2.05 -2.91 12.64
C PRO A 287 1.00 -2.28 11.70
N ASP A 288 1.11 -0.98 11.46
CA ASP A 288 0.39 -0.25 10.43
C ASP A 288 1.40 0.24 9.40
N GLN A 289 1.68 -0.61 8.40
CA GLN A 289 2.68 -0.34 7.38
C GLN A 289 2.10 0.64 6.37
N ARG A 290 2.63 1.86 6.33
CA ARG A 290 2.47 2.81 5.22
C ARG A 290 3.85 3.20 4.70
N ALA A 291 4.05 4.45 4.25
CA ALA A 291 5.38 4.98 3.95
C ALA A 291 6.35 4.82 5.14
N THR A 292 5.81 4.78 6.37
CA THR A 292 6.47 4.45 7.62
C THR A 292 5.85 3.20 8.24
N LEU A 293 6.58 2.51 9.12
CA LEU A 293 6.00 1.46 9.95
C LEU A 293 5.40 2.06 11.22
N GLY A 294 4.09 2.30 11.22
CA GLY A 294 3.36 2.69 12.42
C GLY A 294 3.22 1.53 13.40
N ILE A 295 3.31 1.81 14.70
CA ILE A 295 3.05 0.84 15.75
C ILE A 295 1.76 1.28 16.46
N LYS A 296 0.70 0.48 16.32
CA LYS A 296 -0.65 0.87 16.78
C LYS A 296 -1.25 -0.19 17.70
N ALA A 297 -2.20 0.22 18.53
CA ALA A 297 -3.03 -0.68 19.32
C ALA A 297 -4.51 -0.31 19.17
N ASN A 298 -5.39 -1.30 19.31
CA ASN A 298 -6.82 -1.03 19.32
C ASN A 298 -7.19 -0.21 20.56
N HIS A 299 -8.04 0.81 20.38
CA HIS A 299 -8.61 1.55 21.50
C HIS A 299 -9.67 0.69 22.21
N PRO A 300 -9.71 0.62 23.55
CA PRO A 300 -10.72 -0.15 24.30
C PRO A 300 -12.17 0.18 23.90
N ASP A 301 -12.46 1.47 23.70
CA ASP A 301 -13.80 1.96 23.37
C ASP A 301 -14.16 1.92 21.87
N GLY A 302 -13.31 1.33 21.00
CA GLY A 302 -13.58 1.24 19.56
C GLY A 302 -13.44 2.56 18.78
N HIS A 303 -12.85 3.59 19.38
CA HIS A 303 -12.46 4.85 18.73
C HIS A 303 -11.21 4.68 17.84
N LYS A 304 -10.55 5.81 17.49
CA LYS A 304 -9.30 5.82 16.71
C LYS A 304 -8.23 4.96 17.39
N PRO A 305 -7.44 4.16 16.62
CA PRO A 305 -6.34 3.38 17.17
C PRO A 305 -5.35 4.24 17.95
N ILE A 306 -4.81 3.70 19.03
CA ILE A 306 -3.74 4.30 19.83
C ILE A 306 -2.45 4.21 19.03
N SER A 307 -1.74 5.34 18.87
CA SER A 307 -0.40 5.37 18.29
C SER A 307 0.65 5.18 19.38
N LEU A 308 1.59 4.27 19.17
CA LEU A 308 2.73 4.00 20.05
C LEU A 308 4.06 4.52 19.45
N GLY A 309 3.97 5.21 18.32
CA GLY A 309 5.09 5.72 17.54
C GLY A 309 5.14 5.11 16.13
N PHE A 310 6.08 5.58 15.33
CA PHE A 310 6.34 5.04 13.99
C PHE A 310 7.83 5.04 13.67
N ILE A 311 8.24 4.10 12.81
CA ILE A 311 9.60 3.99 12.31
C ILE A 311 9.61 4.44 10.85
N ASP A 312 10.44 5.44 10.54
CA ASP A 312 10.60 5.91 9.16
C ASP A 312 11.60 5.06 8.35
N LYS A 313 11.67 5.30 7.03
CA LYS A 313 12.61 4.59 6.13
C LYS A 313 14.09 4.80 6.50
N THR A 314 14.40 5.82 7.30
CA THR A 314 15.77 6.10 7.78
C THR A 314 16.13 5.31 9.04
N GLY A 315 15.16 4.60 9.63
CA GLY A 315 15.30 3.83 10.86
C GLY A 315 15.14 4.66 12.13
N LYS A 316 14.61 5.88 12.05
CA LYS A 316 14.32 6.71 13.24
C LYS A 316 12.96 6.37 13.82
N LEU A 317 12.88 6.36 15.15
CA LEU A 317 11.64 6.17 15.90
C LEU A 317 11.05 7.52 16.32
N TRP A 318 9.88 7.84 15.79
CA TRP A 318 9.12 9.03 16.11
C TRP A 318 7.98 8.70 17.08
N THR A 319 7.77 9.56 18.07
CA THR A 319 6.85 9.33 19.21
C THR A 319 5.90 10.49 19.49
N ASP A 320 5.99 11.55 18.71
CA ASP A 320 5.13 12.74 18.71
C ASP A 320 3.65 12.37 18.51
N ALA A 321 3.36 11.43 17.60
CA ALA A 321 1.99 11.00 17.32
C ALA A 321 1.27 10.35 18.52
N VAL A 322 1.99 9.89 19.54
CA VAL A 322 1.39 9.25 20.74
C VAL A 322 0.42 10.22 21.42
N ALA A 323 0.83 11.47 21.60
CA ALA A 323 0.07 12.52 22.28
C ALA A 323 -1.24 12.89 21.57
N THR A 324 -1.36 12.55 20.28
CA THR A 324 -2.58 12.80 19.51
C THR A 324 -3.68 11.76 19.75
N THR A 325 -3.31 10.63 20.35
CA THR A 325 -4.19 9.47 20.54
C THR A 325 -4.45 9.10 21.99
N VAL A 326 -3.63 9.59 22.92
CA VAL A 326 -3.81 9.38 24.37
C VAL A 326 -3.58 10.68 25.15
N PRO A 327 -4.13 10.81 26.37
CA PRO A 327 -3.90 11.96 27.23
C PRO A 327 -2.42 12.27 27.45
N ALA A 328 -2.07 13.56 27.44
CA ALA A 328 -0.68 14.04 27.47
C ALA A 328 0.15 13.53 28.67
N ASN A 329 -0.49 13.30 29.82
CA ASN A 329 0.17 12.74 30.99
C ASN A 329 0.58 11.26 30.80
N ILE A 330 -0.27 10.46 30.14
CA ILE A 330 0.03 9.07 29.78
C ILE A 330 1.12 9.04 28.71
N ALA A 331 0.96 9.84 27.65
CA ALA A 331 1.96 9.96 26.59
C ALA A 331 3.35 10.31 27.16
N ARG A 332 3.43 11.30 28.06
CA ARG A 332 4.67 11.74 28.70
C ARG A 332 5.35 10.64 29.52
N ARG A 333 4.58 9.81 30.24
CA ARG A 333 5.13 8.68 31.00
C ARG A 333 5.75 7.64 30.06
N TYR A 334 5.04 7.30 28.98
CA TYR A 334 5.53 6.37 27.97
C TYR A 334 6.80 6.88 27.30
N THR A 335 6.78 8.10 26.74
CA THR A 335 7.94 8.63 26.01
C THR A 335 9.13 8.90 26.91
N ARG A 336 8.92 9.34 28.17
CA ARG A 336 10.02 9.45 29.15
C ARG A 336 10.69 8.12 29.42
N ARG A 337 9.92 7.04 29.58
CA ARG A 337 10.46 5.70 29.81
C ARG A 337 11.31 5.24 28.62
N LEU A 338 10.92 5.56 27.39
CA LEU A 338 11.74 5.27 26.20
C LEU A 338 13.02 6.12 26.16
N ALA A 339 12.93 7.40 26.50
CA ALA A 339 14.10 8.28 26.59
C ALA A 339 15.10 7.76 27.61
N ASP A 340 14.65 7.37 28.80
CA ASP A 340 15.50 6.85 29.88
C ASP A 340 16.25 5.57 29.46
N LEU A 341 15.62 4.68 28.68
CA LEU A 341 16.25 3.45 28.20
C LEU A 341 17.48 3.70 27.34
N ILE A 342 17.48 4.78 26.57
CA ILE A 342 18.56 5.11 25.62
C ILE A 342 19.43 6.29 26.09
N GLY A 343 19.29 6.72 27.34
CA GLY A 343 19.99 7.90 27.88
C GLY A 343 19.61 9.21 27.17
N GLY A 344 18.41 9.27 26.59
CA GLY A 344 17.88 10.41 25.87
C GLY A 344 17.09 11.39 26.74
N GLN A 345 16.41 12.33 26.09
CA GLN A 345 15.58 13.36 26.69
C GLN A 345 14.29 13.54 25.87
N LEU A 346 13.35 14.34 26.40
CA LEU A 346 12.18 14.76 25.64
C LEU A 346 12.40 16.16 25.07
N SER A 347 12.05 16.36 23.81
CA SER A 347 12.06 17.65 23.12
C SER A 347 10.76 17.85 22.32
N GLY A 348 10.69 18.88 21.49
CA GLY A 348 9.50 19.26 20.72
C GLY A 348 8.62 20.28 21.43
N SER A 349 7.69 20.88 20.68
CA SER A 349 6.75 21.90 21.18
C SER A 349 5.77 21.35 22.23
N ASP A 350 5.49 20.04 22.18
CA ASP A 350 4.69 19.30 23.15
C ASP A 350 5.51 18.74 24.33
N GLY A 351 6.84 18.70 24.18
CA GLY A 351 7.78 18.10 25.14
C GLY A 351 7.62 16.58 25.26
N LEU A 352 7.24 15.91 24.18
CA LEU A 352 6.93 14.47 24.17
C LEU A 352 7.77 13.67 23.18
N ALA A 353 8.45 14.32 22.23
CA ALA A 353 9.31 13.63 21.27
C ALA A 353 10.60 13.15 21.95
N VAL A 354 10.89 11.85 21.85
CA VAL A 354 12.16 11.30 22.34
C VAL A 354 13.32 11.73 21.45
N THR A 355 14.44 12.13 22.04
CA THR A 355 15.67 12.52 21.34
C THR A 355 16.91 12.13 22.13
N THR A 356 18.01 11.78 21.46
CA THR A 356 19.32 11.53 22.10
C THR A 356 20.28 12.71 22.06
N ASN A 357 20.01 13.72 21.23
CA ASN A 357 20.87 14.89 21.03
C ASN A 357 20.14 16.23 21.13
N GLY A 358 18.87 16.22 21.58
CA GLY A 358 18.05 17.41 21.76
C GLY A 358 17.27 17.85 20.52
N SER A 359 17.61 17.35 19.32
CA SER A 359 17.04 17.84 18.05
C SER A 359 16.56 16.76 17.08
N SER A 360 17.01 15.51 17.22
CA SER A 360 16.62 14.41 16.32
C SER A 360 16.04 13.21 17.03
N ALA A 361 15.06 12.57 16.39
CA ALA A 361 14.51 11.28 16.82
C ALA A 361 15.62 10.20 16.89
N PRO A 362 15.59 9.31 17.90
CA PRO A 362 16.58 8.26 18.05
C PRO A 362 16.46 7.22 16.94
N LEU A 363 17.57 6.55 16.64
CA LEU A 363 17.53 5.36 15.79
C LEU A 363 16.87 4.22 16.56
N VAL A 364 15.99 3.46 15.90
CA VAL A 364 15.32 2.31 16.52
C VAL A 364 16.31 1.21 16.93
N SER A 365 17.49 1.15 16.31
CA SER A 365 18.60 0.27 16.73
C SER A 365 19.19 0.60 18.10
N GLN A 366 18.90 1.78 18.66
CA GLN A 366 19.26 2.11 20.04
C GLN A 366 18.30 1.46 21.05
N LEU A 367 17.09 1.08 20.63
CA LEU A 367 16.10 0.37 21.45
C LEU A 367 16.09 -1.12 21.16
N LEU A 368 16.21 -1.52 19.89
CA LEU A 368 16.13 -2.90 19.47
C LEU A 368 17.50 -3.43 19.02
N PRO A 369 17.87 -4.66 19.40
CA PRO A 369 17.09 -5.62 20.19
C PRO A 369 17.21 -5.47 21.72
N GLU A 370 18.17 -4.68 22.21
CA GLU A 370 18.62 -4.68 23.62
C GLU A 370 17.51 -4.35 24.64
N HIS A 371 16.67 -3.35 24.35
CA HIS A 371 15.60 -2.89 25.23
C HIS A 371 14.21 -3.37 24.82
N ALA A 372 14.11 -4.43 24.01
CA ALA A 372 12.83 -4.96 23.52
C ALA A 372 11.84 -5.33 24.66
N GLU A 373 12.33 -5.92 25.75
CA GLU A 373 11.51 -6.21 26.95
C GLU A 373 10.97 -4.94 27.59
N ALA A 374 11.87 -3.99 27.89
CA ALA A 374 11.49 -2.77 28.59
C ALA A 374 10.57 -1.87 27.76
N TRP A 375 10.70 -1.88 26.42
CA TRP A 375 9.79 -1.20 25.51
C TRP A 375 8.41 -1.86 25.50
N ALA A 376 8.33 -3.20 25.44
CA ALA A 376 7.07 -3.92 25.53
C ALA A 376 6.34 -3.64 26.87
N ASP A 377 7.08 -3.59 27.99
CA ASP A 377 6.52 -3.25 29.30
C ASP A 377 6.00 -1.80 29.35
N ALA A 378 6.68 -0.87 28.66
CA ALA A 378 6.23 0.52 28.55
C ALA A 378 4.91 0.60 27.76
N MET A 379 4.77 -0.16 26.67
CA MET A 379 3.51 -0.27 25.91
C MET A 379 2.39 -0.85 26.76
N GLN A 380 2.65 -1.97 27.46
CA GLN A 380 1.66 -2.60 28.33
C GLN A 380 1.16 -1.65 29.42
N SER A 381 2.07 -0.89 30.03
CA SER A 381 1.74 0.10 31.07
C SER A 381 0.84 1.21 30.51
N LEU A 382 1.18 1.75 29.33
CA LEU A 382 0.36 2.76 28.65
C LEU A 382 -1.03 2.22 28.34
N LEU A 383 -1.13 1.03 27.75
CA LEU A 383 -2.43 0.44 27.37
C LEU A 383 -3.31 0.17 28.60
N ALA A 384 -2.72 -0.31 29.70
CA ALA A 384 -3.45 -0.53 30.95
C ALA A 384 -3.95 0.79 31.57
N GLU A 385 -3.19 1.88 31.47
CA GLU A 385 -3.62 3.19 31.94
C GLU A 385 -4.76 3.78 31.09
N VAL A 386 -4.70 3.62 29.77
CA VAL A 386 -5.77 4.06 28.86
C VAL A 386 -7.07 3.32 29.16
N SER A 387 -7.03 1.99 29.28
CA SER A 387 -8.23 1.19 29.61
C SER A 387 -8.88 1.60 30.94
N LYS A 388 -8.07 1.86 31.98
CA LYS A 388 -8.60 2.30 33.29
C LYS A 388 -9.30 3.65 33.23
N GLN A 389 -8.84 4.56 32.37
CA GLN A 389 -9.49 5.87 32.22
C GLN A 389 -10.81 5.77 31.45
N SER A 390 -10.86 4.93 30.43
CA SER A 390 -12.12 4.62 29.70
C SER A 390 -13.20 4.06 30.63
N GLU A 391 -12.84 3.15 31.54
CA GLU A 391 -13.77 2.58 32.54
C GLU A 391 -14.30 3.59 33.55
N HIS A 392 -13.58 4.69 33.82
CA HIS A 392 -14.03 5.75 34.75
C HIS A 392 -14.82 6.87 34.05
N ALA A 393 -14.79 6.92 32.72
CA ALA A 393 -15.49 7.93 31.92
C ALA A 393 -16.87 7.44 31.40
N ALA A 394 -17.10 6.12 31.42
CA ALA A 394 -18.40 5.48 31.21
C ALA A 394 -19.19 5.40 32.52
#